data_AF-A0A2B7ZSE0-F1
#
_entry.id   AF-A0A2B7ZSE0-F1
#
_cell.length_a   1.000
_cell.length_b   1.000
_cell.length_c   1.000
_cell.angle_alpha   90.00
_cell.angle_beta   90.00
_cell.angle_gamma   90.00
#
_symmetry.space_group_name_H-M   'P 1'
#
loop_
_entity.id
_entity.type
_entity.pdbx_description
1 polymer ?
#
loop_
_entity_poly.entity_id
_entity_poly.type
_entity_poly.pdbx_seq_one_letter_code
_entity_poly.pdbx_strand_id
1 'polypeptide(L)'
;MLYYIFTYLDQKIDLIGAGLFRYISFRAGMAAVLSLLITILYGKRLIAFLKRKQVGEEIRELGLEGQLQKKGTPTMGGLIIIAAILLPTFLMSNLN
;
A
#
# COMPACT_ATOMS: atom_id res chain seq x y z
N MET A 1 6.48 -8.28 -11.27
CA MET A 1 7.35 -9.49 -11.25
C MET A 1 6.57 -10.81 -11.27
N LEU A 2 5.46 -10.93 -10.54
CA LEU A 2 4.66 -12.17 -10.49
C LEU A 2 4.06 -12.58 -11.83
N TYR A 3 3.83 -11.61 -12.73
CA TYR A 3 3.43 -11.85 -14.11
C TYR A 3 4.29 -12.92 -14.82
N TYR A 4 5.62 -12.82 -14.72
CA TYR A 4 6.53 -13.75 -15.39
C TYR A 4 6.47 -15.16 -14.78
N ILE A 5 6.34 -15.24 -13.46
CA ILE A 5 6.22 -16.51 -12.74
C ILE A 5 4.93 -17.21 -13.15
N PHE A 6 3.78 -16.53 -13.08
CA PHE A 6 2.50 -17.13 -13.47
C PHE A 6 2.44 -17.49 -14.95
N THR A 7 3.06 -16.70 -15.82
CA THR A 7 3.13 -17.02 -17.26
C THR A 7 4.01 -18.27 -17.51
N TYR A 8 5.11 -18.42 -16.77
CA TYR A 8 5.95 -19.61 -16.86
C TYR A 8 5.23 -20.87 -16.33
N LEU A 9 4.51 -20.76 -15.21
CA LEU A 9 3.73 -21.87 -14.66
C LEU A 9 2.56 -22.29 -15.58
N ASP A 10 1.89 -21.34 -16.22
CA ASP A 10 0.84 -21.60 -17.21
C ASP A 10 1.40 -22.44 -18.37
N GLN A 11 2.55 -22.05 -18.92
CA GLN A 11 3.16 -22.73 -20.08
C GLN A 11 3.73 -24.12 -19.77
N LYS A 12 4.15 -24.40 -18.53
CA LYS A 12 4.84 -25.65 -18.15
C LYS A 12 3.94 -26.66 -17.44
N ILE A 13 2.98 -26.18 -16.67
CA ILE A 13 2.22 -26.99 -15.71
C ILE A 13 0.71 -26.94 -16.01
N ASP A 14 0.29 -26.16 -17.01
CA ASP A 14 -1.11 -25.94 -17.39
C ASP A 14 -1.99 -25.60 -16.18
N LEU A 15 -1.44 -24.72 -15.33
CA LEU A 15 -2.02 -24.41 -14.02
C LEU A 15 -3.32 -23.62 -14.20
N ILE A 16 -4.44 -24.23 -13.83
CA ILE A 16 -5.77 -23.62 -13.95
C ILE A 16 -5.80 -22.24 -13.26
N GLY A 17 -6.12 -21.20 -14.04
CA GLY A 17 -6.23 -19.82 -13.56
C GLY A 17 -4.97 -18.96 -13.70
N ALA A 18 -3.80 -19.53 -14.04
CA ALA A 18 -2.58 -18.75 -14.26
C ALA A 18 -2.70 -17.78 -15.46
N GLY A 19 -3.47 -18.16 -16.49
CA GLY A 19 -3.80 -17.29 -17.62
C GLY A 19 -4.51 -15.98 -17.25
N LEU A 20 -5.18 -15.88 -16.09
CA LEU A 20 -5.84 -14.64 -15.64
C LEU A 20 -4.83 -13.53 -15.36
N PHE A 21 -3.61 -13.88 -14.93
CA PHE A 21 -2.54 -12.92 -14.67
C PHE A 21 -2.00 -12.24 -15.93
N ARG A 22 -2.37 -12.71 -17.14
CA ARG A 22 -2.05 -12.01 -18.40
C ARG A 22 -2.84 -10.70 -18.55
N TYR A 23 -4.09 -10.68 -18.09
CA TYR A 23 -4.96 -9.52 -18.24
C TYR A 23 -4.52 -8.38 -17.33
N ILE A 24 -4.40 -7.17 -17.89
CA ILE A 24 -4.03 -5.97 -17.13
C ILE A 24 -5.11 -5.65 -16.10
N SER A 25 -6.39 -5.74 -16.47
CA SER A 25 -7.52 -5.46 -15.58
C SER A 25 -7.51 -6.34 -14.32
N PHE A 26 -7.18 -7.64 -14.47
CA PHE A 26 -7.07 -8.56 -13.35
C PHE A 26 -5.91 -8.18 -12.43
N ARG A 27 -4.73 -7.92 -12.99
CA ARG A 27 -3.55 -7.48 -12.23
C ARG A 27 -3.78 -6.15 -11.50
N ALA A 28 -4.42 -5.19 -12.15
CA ALA A 28 -4.76 -3.89 -11.55
C ALA A 28 -5.76 -4.05 -10.40
N GLY A 29 -6.81 -4.85 -10.58
CA GLY A 29 -7.77 -5.16 -9.52
C GLY A 29 -7.10 -5.84 -8.32
N MET A 30 -6.26 -6.84 -8.56
CA MET A 30 -5.49 -7.53 -7.51
C MET A 30 -4.55 -6.58 -6.77
N ALA A 31 -3.85 -5.68 -7.47
CA ALA A 31 -2.98 -4.69 -6.85
C ALA A 31 -3.75 -3.72 -5.95
N ALA A 32 -4.94 -3.27 -6.37
CA ALA A 32 -5.81 -2.42 -5.57
C ALA A 32 -6.31 -3.12 -4.30
N VAL A 33 -6.78 -4.35 -4.42
CA VAL A 33 -7.24 -5.15 -3.27
C VAL A 33 -6.09 -5.41 -2.29
N LEU A 34 -4.91 -5.78 -2.80
CA LEU A 34 -3.72 -5.98 -1.97
C LEU A 34 -3.28 -4.70 -1.26
N SER A 35 -3.31 -3.54 -1.93
CA SER A 35 -2.99 -2.24 -1.33
C SER A 35 -3.93 -1.91 -0.17
N LEU A 36 -5.23 -2.16 -0.37
CA LEU A 36 -6.24 -1.98 0.68
C LEU A 36 -5.99 -2.91 1.87
N LEU A 37 -5.73 -4.20 1.61
CA LEU A 37 -5.44 -5.18 2.65
C LEU A 37 -4.19 -4.82 3.44
N ILE A 38 -3.12 -4.40 2.78
CA ILE A 38 -1.89 -3.94 3.43
C ILE A 38 -2.19 -2.73 4.32
N THR A 39 -2.97 -1.76 3.83
CA THR A 39 -3.32 -0.56 4.58
C THR A 39 -4.14 -0.89 5.83
N ILE A 40 -5.11 -1.79 5.73
CA ILE A 40 -5.96 -2.19 6.88
C ILE A 40 -5.15 -2.99 7.91
N LEU A 41 -4.38 -3.98 7.47
CA LEU A 41 -3.65 -4.89 8.36
C LEU A 41 -2.44 -4.22 9.02
N TYR A 42 -1.71 -3.41 8.26
CA TYR A 42 -0.45 -2.82 8.70
C TYR A 42 -0.55 -1.33 9.04
N GLY A 43 -1.69 -0.68 8.77
CA GLY A 43 -1.89 0.74 9.00
C GLY A 43 -1.58 1.18 10.43
N LYS A 44 -2.11 0.48 11.45
CA LYS A 44 -1.82 0.80 12.87
C LYS A 44 -0.33 0.70 13.20
N ARG A 45 0.38 -0.29 12.65
CA ARG A 45 1.83 -0.47 12.86
C ARG A 45 2.63 0.62 12.16
N LEU A 46 2.27 0.99 10.92
CA LEU A 46 2.90 2.08 10.20
C LEU A 46 2.68 3.44 10.89
N ILE A 47 1.47 3.71 11.37
CA ILE A 47 1.15 4.91 12.15
C ILE A 47 2.00 4.98 13.43
N ALA A 48 2.09 3.87 14.18
CA ALA A 48 2.92 3.81 15.38
C ALA A 48 4.41 4.01 15.06
N PHE A 49 4.90 3.46 13.95
CA PHE A 49 6.27 3.66 13.48
C PHE A 49 6.56 5.12 13.13
N LEU A 50 5.66 5.78 12.39
CA LEU A 50 5.80 7.20 12.02
C LEU A 50 5.74 8.11 13.25
N LYS A 51 4.86 7.81 14.21
CA LYS A 51 4.78 8.55 15.47
C LYS A 51 6.07 8.44 16.30
N ARG A 52 6.72 7.27 16.29
CA ARG A 52 8.03 7.06 16.96
C ARG A 52 9.17 7.82 16.30
N LYS A 53 9.11 8.05 14.99
CA LYS A 53 10.10 8.87 14.27
C LYS A 53 9.91 10.39 14.47
N GLN A 54 9.06 10.80 15.43
CA GLN A 54 8.78 12.21 15.74
C GLN A 54 8.34 13.04 14.52
N VAL A 55 7.71 12.38 13.54
CA VAL A 55 7.03 13.04 12.42
C VAL A 55 5.64 13.47 12.89
N GLY A 56 5.62 14.34 13.89
CA GLY A 56 4.43 15.01 14.38
C GLY A 56 4.56 16.50 14.11
N GLU A 57 3.45 17.14 13.76
CA GLU A 57 3.40 18.60 13.71
C GLU A 57 3.60 19.18 15.12
N GLU A 58 4.56 20.10 15.28
CA GLU A 58 4.52 21.03 16.39
C GLU A 58 3.39 22.02 16.13
N ILE A 59 2.28 21.86 16.87
CA ILE A 59 1.15 22.76 16.75
C ILE A 59 1.52 24.08 17.42
N ARG A 60 1.71 25.12 16.60
CA ARG A 60 1.74 26.51 17.05
C ARG A 60 0.38 26.86 17.63
N GLU A 61 0.33 27.46 18.82
CA GLU A 61 -0.94 27.82 19.46
C GLU A 61 -1.62 28.97 18.69
N LEU A 62 -2.68 28.68 17.92
CA LEU A 62 -3.51 29.70 17.27
C LEU A 62 -4.78 30.05 18.08
N GLY A 63 -4.99 29.45 19.27
CA GLY A 63 -6.14 29.75 20.12
C GLY A 63 -7.50 29.28 19.60
N LEU A 64 -7.53 28.40 18.59
CA LEU A 64 -8.77 27.87 18.03
C LEU A 64 -9.28 26.65 18.82
N GLU A 65 -10.61 26.57 19.01
CA GLU A 65 -11.24 25.40 19.63
C GLU A 65 -10.92 24.12 18.83
N GLY A 66 -10.49 23.06 19.53
CA GLY A 66 -10.14 21.77 18.91
C GLY A 66 -8.71 21.63 18.37
N GLN A 67 -7.86 22.68 18.41
CA GLN A 67 -6.44 22.55 18.02
C GLN A 67 -5.67 21.52 18.85
N LEU A 68 -5.91 21.49 20.16
CA LEU A 68 -5.26 20.55 21.08
C LEU A 68 -5.61 19.08 20.76
N GLN A 69 -6.76 18.80 20.14
CA GLN A 69 -7.15 17.44 19.78
C GLN A 69 -6.38 16.88 18.58
N LYS A 70 -5.83 17.75 17.73
CA LYS A 70 -4.94 17.36 16.62
C LYS A 70 -3.48 17.18 17.05
N LYS A 71 -3.16 17.45 18.33
CA LYS A 71 -1.80 17.36 18.86
C LYS A 71 -1.31 15.91 18.83
N GLY A 72 -0.31 15.65 18.00
CA GLY A 72 0.31 14.33 17.86
C GLY A 72 -0.36 13.39 16.85
N THR A 73 -1.29 13.87 16.00
CA THR A 73 -1.67 13.13 14.79
C THR A 73 -0.51 13.18 13.78
N PRO A 74 -0.01 12.04 13.30
CA PRO A 74 1.08 12.01 12.34
C PRO A 74 0.61 12.60 11.00
N THR A 75 1.33 13.59 10.50
CA THR A 75 0.99 14.33 9.26
C THR A 75 1.40 13.60 7.98
N MET A 76 2.04 12.44 8.10
CA MET A 76 2.57 11.67 6.96
C MET A 76 1.75 10.43 6.61
N GLY A 77 0.41 10.53 6.64
CA GLY A 77 -0.48 9.48 6.10
C GLY A 77 -0.21 9.18 4.63
N GLY A 78 0.23 10.18 3.84
CA GLY A 78 0.60 10.00 2.43
C GLY A 78 1.74 9.01 2.21
N LEU A 79 2.74 8.96 3.11
CA LEU A 79 3.81 7.96 3.02
C LEU A 79 3.29 6.53 3.20
N ILE A 80 2.29 6.34 4.06
CA ILE A 80 1.66 5.04 4.26
C ILE A 80 0.97 4.60 2.97
N ILE A 81 0.23 5.51 2.34
CA ILE A 81 -0.48 5.26 1.08
C ILE A 81 0.51 4.93 -0.04
N ILE A 82 1.57 5.72 -0.21
CA ILE A 82 2.59 5.47 -1.23
C ILE A 82 3.26 4.11 -1.01
N ALA A 83 3.67 3.79 0.21
CA ALA A 83 4.28 2.49 0.52
C ALA A 83 3.31 1.32 0.26
N ALA A 84 2.04 1.48 0.64
CA ALA A 84 1.00 0.47 0.43
C ALA A 84 0.63 0.26 -1.04
N ILE A 85 0.81 1.27 -1.91
CA ILE A 85 0.60 1.16 -3.36
C ILE A 85 1.84 0.60 -4.07
N LEU A 86 3.04 1.02 -3.69
CA LEU A 86 4.28 0.62 -4.36
C LEU A 86 4.52 -0.89 -4.25
N LEU A 87 4.26 -1.49 -3.09
CA LEU A 87 4.47 -2.93 -2.85
C LEU A 87 3.62 -3.82 -3.80
N PRO A 88 2.27 -3.71 -3.82
CA PRO A 88 1.42 -4.45 -4.74
C PRO A 88 1.71 -4.13 -6.20
N THR A 89 1.98 -2.87 -6.53
CA THR A 89 2.28 -2.45 -7.89
C THR A 89 3.57 -3.10 -8.39
N PHE A 90 4.63 -3.12 -7.59
CA PHE A 90 5.89 -3.77 -7.96
C PHE A 90 5.73 -5.28 -8.16
N LEU A 91 4.91 -5.91 -7.31
CA LEU A 91 4.61 -7.34 -7.39
C LEU A 91 3.81 -7.69 -8.64
N MET A 92 2.71 -6.98 -8.91
CA MET A 92 1.75 -7.28 -9.99
C MET A 92 2.11 -6.66 -11.35
N SER A 93 2.80 -5.53 -11.37
CA SER A 93 3.13 -4.85 -12.61
C SER A 93 4.20 -5.61 -13.42
N ASN A 94 4.14 -5.42 -14.72
CA ASN A 94 5.23 -5.71 -15.63
C ASN A 94 6.01 -4.40 -15.86
N LEU A 95 7.23 -4.31 -15.33
CA LEU A 95 8.08 -3.11 -15.37
C LEU A 95 9.01 -3.08 -16.60
N ASN A 96 8.66 -3.83 -17.65
CA ASN A 96 9.43 -4.06 -18.86
C ASN A 96 8.55 -3.91 -20.10
#